data_AF-A0AAQ5YWK8-F1
#
_entry.id   AF-A0AAQ5YWK8-F1
#
_cell.length_a   1.000
_cell.length_b   1.000
_cell.length_c   1.000
_cell.angle_alpha   90.00
_cell.angle_beta   90.00
_cell.angle_gamma   90.00
#
_symmetry.space_group_name_H-M   'P 1'
#
loop_
_entity.id
_entity.type
_entity.pdbx_description
1 polymer ?
#
loop_
_entity_poly.entity_id
_entity_poly.type
_entity_poly.pdbx_seq_one_letter_code
_entity_poly.pdbx_strand_id
1 'polypeptide(L)'
;MAFKDTGKAPVETEVAIHRIRITLTSRNVKSLEKVCADLIRGAKEKNLKVKGPVRMPTKVLKIVNQTNYDCSICHSHLGTLDFLTLQRYNLLPLPLQTLRITTRKTPCGEGSKTWDRFQMRIHKRLIDLHSPSEIVKQITSISIEPGVEVEVTIADA
;
A
#
# COMPACT_ATOMS: atom_id res chain seq x y z
N MET A 1 22.35 -49.01 -37.21
CA MET A 1 22.64 -48.13 -36.05
C MET A 1 21.98 -46.79 -36.38
N ALA A 2 20.74 -46.53 -35.98
CA ALA A 2 20.33 -46.08 -34.65
C ALA A 2 21.09 -44.82 -34.20
N PHE A 3 20.45 -43.65 -34.32
CA PHE A 3 20.13 -42.82 -33.16
C PHE A 3 19.08 -41.76 -33.56
N LYS A 4 17.85 -41.99 -33.08
CA LYS A 4 16.77 -41.01 -33.00
C LYS A 4 17.06 -40.20 -31.73
N ASP A 5 17.44 -38.93 -31.86
CA ASP A 5 17.33 -38.00 -30.73
C ASP A 5 16.19 -37.02 -30.96
N THR A 6 15.12 -37.40 -30.28
CA THR A 6 13.92 -36.68 -29.91
C THR A 6 14.09 -35.16 -29.90
N GLY A 7 13.35 -34.51 -30.80
CA GLY A 7 12.91 -33.13 -30.60
C GLY A 7 12.20 -33.05 -29.25
N LYS A 8 12.85 -32.40 -28.28
CA LYS A 8 12.21 -31.99 -27.04
C LYS A 8 11.21 -30.90 -27.41
N ALA A 9 9.97 -31.30 -27.67
CA ALA A 9 8.86 -30.37 -27.74
C ALA A 9 8.88 -29.52 -26.46
N PRO A 10 8.72 -28.19 -26.54
CA PRO A 10 8.52 -27.40 -25.34
C PRO A 10 7.27 -27.96 -24.66
N VAL A 11 7.45 -28.40 -23.42
CA VAL A 11 6.38 -28.85 -22.56
C VAL A 11 5.42 -27.67 -22.44
N GLU A 12 4.28 -27.76 -23.12
CA GLU A 12 3.12 -26.93 -22.84
C GLU A 12 2.64 -27.35 -21.46
N THR A 13 3.27 -26.81 -20.42
CA THR A 13 2.75 -26.88 -19.06
C THR A 13 1.39 -26.22 -19.12
N GLU A 14 0.33 -26.98 -18.87
CA GLU A 14 -1.02 -26.46 -18.70
C GLU A 14 -0.96 -25.37 -17.62
N VAL A 15 -0.90 -24.11 -18.06
CA VAL A 15 -0.64 -23.00 -17.15
C VAL A 15 -1.93 -22.71 -16.41
N ALA A 16 -2.03 -23.25 -15.18
CA ALA A 16 -3.17 -23.02 -14.31
C ALA A 16 -3.43 -21.51 -14.17
N ILE A 17 -4.65 -21.10 -14.50
CA ILE A 17 -5.00 -19.69 -14.56
C ILE A 17 -5.43 -19.23 -13.17
N HIS A 18 -4.54 -18.53 -12.47
CA HIS A 18 -4.81 -18.01 -11.14
C HIS A 18 -5.41 -16.61 -11.18
N ARG A 19 -6.13 -16.24 -10.11
CA ARG A 19 -6.53 -14.85 -9.84
C ARG A 19 -5.50 -14.26 -8.89
N ILE A 20 -4.66 -13.36 -9.39
CA ILE A 20 -3.54 -12.80 -8.64
C ILE A 20 -3.86 -11.36 -8.29
N ARG A 21 -3.63 -10.95 -7.04
CA ARG A 21 -3.66 -9.55 -6.64
C ARG A 21 -2.27 -9.07 -6.30
N ILE A 22 -1.84 -8.01 -6.98
CA ILE A 22 -0.60 -7.29 -6.69
C ILE A 22 -0.95 -6.09 -5.82
N THR A 23 -0.33 -6.01 -4.65
CA THR A 23 -0.37 -4.83 -3.79
C THR A 23 0.92 -4.04 -3.98
N LEU A 24 0.79 -2.74 -4.24
CA LEU A 24 1.89 -1.79 -4.18
C LEU A 24 1.70 -0.89 -2.97
N THR A 25 2.72 -0.77 -2.13
CA THR A 25 2.75 0.14 -0.97
C THR A 25 3.93 1.09 -1.09
N SER A 26 3.68 2.39 -0.94
CA SER A 26 4.76 3.39 -0.91
C SER A 26 4.37 4.65 -0.15
N ARG A 27 5.38 5.40 0.30
CA ARG A 27 5.23 6.76 0.84
C ARG A 27 5.22 7.82 -0.26
N ASN A 28 5.82 7.53 -1.41
CA ASN A 28 5.97 8.46 -2.52
C ASN A 28 4.91 8.19 -3.59
N VAL A 29 4.02 9.17 -3.84
CA VAL A 29 2.94 9.01 -4.84
C VAL A 29 3.49 8.94 -6.27
N LYS A 30 4.52 9.73 -6.57
CA LYS A 30 5.06 9.85 -7.93
C LYS A 30 5.68 8.55 -8.44
N SER A 31 6.49 7.89 -7.62
CA SER A 31 7.07 6.59 -7.97
C SER A 31 6.00 5.51 -8.07
N LEU A 32 5.05 5.50 -7.12
CA LEU A 32 3.95 4.55 -7.12
C LEU A 32 3.08 4.64 -8.39
N GLU A 33 2.85 5.85 -8.92
CA GLU A 33 2.09 6.05 -10.16
C GLU A 33 2.87 5.62 -11.41
N LYS A 34 4.19 5.83 -11.45
CA LYS A 34 5.06 5.34 -12.53
C LYS A 34 5.06 3.81 -12.58
N VAL A 35 5.38 3.16 -11.46
CA VAL A 35 5.40 1.69 -11.35
C VAL A 35 4.03 1.10 -11.72
N CYS A 36 2.94 1.72 -11.25
CA CYS A 36 1.60 1.30 -11.60
C CYS A 36 1.32 1.39 -13.10
N ALA A 37 1.74 2.46 -13.76
CA ALA A 37 1.58 2.63 -15.21
C ALA A 37 2.41 1.60 -15.99
N ASP A 38 3.63 1.35 -15.56
CA ASP A 38 4.54 0.39 -16.19
C ASP A 38 4.04 -1.05 -16.08
N LEU A 39 3.51 -1.44 -14.91
CA LEU A 39 2.90 -2.76 -14.71
C LEU A 39 1.66 -2.96 -15.59
N ILE A 40 0.81 -1.93 -15.74
CA ILE A 40 -0.37 -2.00 -16.61
C ILE A 40 0.06 -2.09 -18.08
N ARG A 41 1.08 -1.34 -18.48
CA ARG A 41 1.64 -1.40 -19.84
C ARG A 41 2.23 -2.78 -20.14
N GLY A 42 3.10 -3.31 -19.28
CA GLY A 42 3.69 -4.63 -19.44
C GLY A 42 2.66 -5.77 -19.44
N ALA A 43 1.57 -5.63 -18.68
CA ALA A 43 0.47 -6.59 -18.71
C ALA A 43 -0.35 -6.52 -20.00
N LYS A 44 -0.55 -5.31 -20.57
CA LYS A 44 -1.21 -5.13 -21.87
C LYS A 44 -0.39 -5.67 -23.03
N GLU A 45 0.93 -5.47 -23.02
CA GLU A 45 1.84 -6.00 -24.05
C GLU A 45 1.80 -7.53 -24.12
N LYS A 46 1.63 -8.20 -22.97
CA LYS A 46 1.46 -9.66 -22.89
C LYS A 46 0.01 -10.13 -23.05
N ASN A 47 -0.92 -9.26 -23.45
CA ASN A 47 -2.34 -9.55 -23.65
C ASN A 47 -3.05 -10.17 -22.42
N LEU A 48 -2.66 -9.76 -21.21
CA LEU A 48 -3.30 -10.23 -19.97
C LEU A 48 -4.55 -9.40 -19.63
N LYS A 49 -5.54 -10.03 -19.00
CA LYS A 49 -6.74 -9.34 -18.49
C LYS A 49 -6.40 -8.67 -17.15
N VAL A 50 -6.36 -7.34 -17.16
CA VAL A 50 -6.05 -6.51 -15.99
C VAL A 50 -7.32 -5.81 -15.50
N LYS A 51 -7.63 -5.92 -14.21
CA LYS A 51 -8.50 -4.96 -13.54
C LYS A 51 -7.64 -3.82 -13.04
N GLY A 52 -8.06 -2.61 -13.38
CA GLY A 52 -7.27 -1.40 -13.18
C GLY A 52 -6.85 -1.17 -11.73
N PRO A 53 -5.93 -0.21 -11.51
CA PRO A 53 -5.37 0.02 -10.21
C PRO A 53 -6.41 0.60 -9.26
N VAL A 54 -6.87 -0.22 -8.32
CA VAL A 54 -7.81 0.20 -7.30
C VAL A 54 -7.04 1.00 -6.27
N ARG A 55 -7.48 2.25 -6.08
CA ARG A 55 -6.91 3.18 -5.12
C ARG A 55 -7.47 2.85 -3.74
N MET A 56 -6.68 2.15 -2.92
CA MET A 56 -7.06 1.94 -1.54
C MET A 56 -6.83 3.22 -0.72
N PRO A 57 -7.70 3.49 0.27
CA PRO A 57 -7.47 4.56 1.22
C PRO A 57 -6.11 4.40 1.93
N THR A 58 -5.34 5.48 2.00
CA THR A 58 -4.00 5.50 2.59
C THR A 58 -4.03 5.22 4.09
N LYS A 59 -3.25 4.25 4.54
CA LYS A 59 -2.97 4.08 5.97
C LYS A 59 -1.90 5.10 6.35
N VAL A 60 -2.02 5.69 7.53
CA VAL A 60 -0.97 6.53 8.12
C VAL A 60 -0.40 5.72 9.28
N LEU A 61 0.90 5.76 9.57
CA LEU A 61 1.53 5.03 10.70
C LEU A 61 1.87 5.98 11.87
N LYS A 62 1.61 5.53 13.11
CA LYS A 62 1.89 6.23 14.37
C LYS A 62 3.20 5.66 14.92
N ILE A 63 4.21 6.51 15.01
CA ILE A 63 5.36 6.25 15.86
C ILE A 63 5.28 7.29 16.96
N VAL A 64 5.04 6.83 18.19
CA VAL A 64 5.03 7.68 19.37
C VAL A 64 6.45 7.64 19.92
N ASN A 65 7.20 8.73 19.77
CA ASN A 65 8.40 8.89 20.57
C ASN A 65 7.92 9.34 21.94
N GLN A 66 7.87 8.40 22.87
CA GLN A 66 7.70 8.67 24.28
C GLN A 66 9.00 9.32 24.76
N THR A 67 9.14 10.62 24.54
CA THR A 67 10.12 11.38 25.33
C THR A 67 9.56 11.39 26.74
N ASN A 68 10.12 10.53 27.60
CA ASN A 68 10.00 10.62 29.05
C ASN A 68 10.57 11.98 29.48
N TYR A 69 9.72 12.99 29.46
CA TYR A 69 9.85 14.15 30.32
C TYR A 69 8.61 14.13 31.19
N ASP A 70 8.77 13.51 32.36
CA ASP A 70 7.81 13.59 33.45
C ASP A 70 7.64 15.07 33.80
N CYS A 71 6.58 15.69 33.30
CA CYS A 71 6.16 17.01 33.73
C CYS A 71 4.91 16.84 34.59
N SER A 72 5.08 16.99 35.89
CA SER A 72 4.07 16.84 36.95
C SER A 72 2.95 17.90 36.92
N ILE A 73 2.69 18.57 35.79
CA ILE A 73 1.84 19.78 35.73
C ILE A 73 0.54 19.59 34.92
N CYS A 74 0.33 18.49 34.18
CA CYS A 74 -0.86 18.33 33.35
C CYS A 74 -1.78 17.19 33.81
N HIS A 75 -2.55 17.44 34.89
CA HIS A 75 -3.66 16.57 35.32
C HIS A 75 -4.99 17.31 35.56
N SER A 76 -5.23 18.45 34.91
CA SER A 76 -6.41 19.26 35.22
C SER A 76 -7.32 19.64 34.05
N HIS A 77 -7.21 19.03 32.87
CA HIS A 77 -8.25 19.18 31.84
C HIS A 77 -8.47 17.90 31.02
N LEU A 78 -9.18 16.94 31.61
CA LEU A 78 -10.02 16.00 30.87
C LEU A 78 -11.47 16.45 31.07
N GLY A 79 -11.89 17.41 30.26
CA GLY A 79 -13.26 17.88 30.18
C GLY A 79 -14.01 17.19 29.03
N THR A 80 -14.97 16.37 29.43
CA THR A 80 -16.26 16.07 28.77
C THR A 80 -16.28 15.48 27.36
N LEU A 81 -16.77 14.23 27.31
CA LEU A 81 -17.38 13.55 26.18
C LEU A 81 -18.65 14.30 25.75
N ASP A 82 -18.82 14.57 24.45
CA ASP A 82 -20.12 14.81 23.85
C ASP A 82 -20.48 13.64 22.93
N PHE A 83 -21.37 12.80 23.46
CA PHE A 83 -22.12 11.78 22.73
C PHE A 83 -23.32 12.45 22.03
N LEU A 84 -23.61 11.99 20.82
CA LEU A 84 -24.81 12.22 20.01
C LEU A 84 -24.83 13.50 19.15
N THR A 85 -24.63 13.30 17.84
CA THR A 85 -25.73 13.53 16.88
C THR A 85 -25.48 12.84 15.54
N LEU A 86 -26.48 12.03 15.16
CA LEU A 86 -27.00 11.79 13.81
C LEU A 86 -26.28 10.79 12.88
N GLN A 87 -26.81 9.57 12.88
CA GLN A 87 -27.04 8.78 11.67
C GLN A 87 -27.82 9.60 10.62
N ARG A 88 -27.24 9.79 9.43
CA ARG A 88 -27.98 9.93 8.17
C ARG A 88 -27.23 9.24 7.04
N TYR A 89 -28.03 8.64 6.17
CA TYR A 89 -27.76 7.54 5.26
C TYR A 89 -26.73 7.78 4.13
N ASN A 90 -26.14 6.66 3.70
CA ASN A 90 -25.65 6.32 2.35
C ASN A 90 -24.53 7.16 1.73
N LEU A 91 -23.28 6.74 1.98
CA LEU A 91 -22.43 5.93 1.09
C LEU A 91 -21.10 5.90 1.83
N LEU A 92 -20.92 4.97 2.78
CA LEU A 92 -19.81 5.02 3.74
C LEU A 92 -18.46 5.09 3.00
N PRO A 93 -17.75 6.25 3.01
CA PRO A 93 -16.38 6.28 2.57
C PRO A 93 -15.59 5.47 3.60
N LEU A 94 -14.93 4.41 3.15
CA LEU A 94 -14.08 3.58 4.00
C LEU A 94 -13.18 4.49 4.85
N PRO A 95 -13.27 4.43 6.19
CA PRO A 95 -12.66 5.43 7.05
C PRO A 95 -11.15 5.43 6.85
N LEU A 96 -10.64 6.57 6.38
CA LEU A 96 -9.22 6.85 6.33
C LEU A 96 -8.74 7.15 7.76
N GLN A 97 -8.09 6.17 8.40
CA GLN A 97 -7.40 6.41 9.67
C GLN A 97 -6.19 7.30 9.40
N THR A 98 -6.36 8.60 9.62
CA THR A 98 -5.28 9.59 9.52
C THR A 98 -4.63 9.75 10.89
N LEU A 99 -3.31 9.57 10.91
CA LEU A 99 -2.51 9.71 12.11
C LEU A 99 -1.78 11.05 12.07
N ARG A 100 -2.02 11.86 13.10
CA ARG A 100 -1.44 13.18 13.29
C ARG A 100 -0.65 13.13 14.58
N ILE A 101 0.63 13.46 14.53
CA ILE A 101 1.46 13.65 15.72
C ILE A 101 1.54 15.16 15.94
N THR A 102 1.18 15.61 17.13
CA THR A 102 1.31 17.01 17.53
C THR A 102 2.27 17.11 18.71
N THR A 103 3.49 17.61 18.48
CA THR A 103 4.48 17.88 19.54
C THR A 103 4.69 19.37 19.68
N ARG A 104 5.10 19.86 20.87
CA ARG A 104 5.59 21.24 20.97
C ARG A 104 6.89 21.35 20.17
N LYS A 105 7.11 22.51 19.53
CA LYS A 105 8.35 22.81 18.82
C LYS A 105 9.55 22.92 19.75
N THR A 106 9.33 23.47 20.95
CA THR A 106 10.41 23.75 21.91
C THR A 106 10.60 22.58 22.88
N PRO A 107 11.87 22.17 23.14
CA PRO A 107 12.17 21.10 24.10
C PRO A 107 12.05 21.56 25.57
N CYS A 108 12.22 22.86 25.86
CA CYS A 108 12.39 23.36 27.22
C CYS A 108 11.14 24.03 27.84
N GLY A 109 9.95 23.90 27.23
CA GLY A 109 8.72 24.49 27.76
C GLY A 109 8.59 26.01 27.63
N GLU A 110 9.72 26.72 27.53
CA GLU A 110 9.82 28.17 27.29
C GLU A 110 9.37 28.57 25.88
N GLY A 111 8.87 29.81 25.77
CA GLY A 111 8.37 30.41 24.53
C GLY A 111 6.88 30.13 24.23
N SER A 112 6.42 30.62 23.06
CA SER A 112 5.01 30.56 22.66
C SER A 112 4.53 29.12 22.43
N LYS A 113 3.23 28.87 22.63
CA LYS A 113 2.59 27.55 22.45
C LYS A 113 2.47 27.19 20.96
N THR A 114 3.61 26.91 20.34
CA THR A 114 3.69 26.47 18.95
C THR A 114 3.81 24.94 18.88
N TRP A 115 3.08 24.36 17.92
CA TRP A 115 2.95 22.92 17.76
C TRP A 115 3.35 22.53 16.35
N ASP A 116 4.15 21.47 16.23
CA ASP A 116 4.41 20.82 14.95
C ASP A 116 3.39 19.72 14.70
N ARG A 117 2.93 19.62 13.45
CA ARG A 117 1.95 18.62 13.02
C ARG A 117 2.58 17.71 11.99
N PHE A 118 3.08 16.56 12.42
CA PHE A 118 3.68 15.58 11.52
C PHE A 118 2.61 14.60 11.00
N GLN A 119 2.68 14.29 9.70
CA GLN A 119 1.83 13.30 9.04
C GLN A 119 2.69 12.43 8.11
N MET A 120 2.51 11.10 8.17
CA MET A 120 3.14 10.15 7.25
C MET A 120 2.11 9.38 6.44
N ARG A 121 1.95 9.71 5.15
CA ARG A 121 0.96 9.05 4.29
C ARG A 121 1.58 7.80 3.64
N ILE A 122 0.91 6.66 3.77
CA ILE A 122 1.26 5.44 3.03
C ILE A 122 0.14 5.13 2.04
N HIS A 123 0.51 5.15 0.77
CA HIS A 123 -0.37 4.93 -0.36
C HIS A 123 -0.35 3.44 -0.73
N LYS A 124 -1.54 2.86 -0.86
CA LYS A 124 -1.71 1.47 -1.30
C LYS A 124 -2.49 1.43 -2.63
N ARG A 125 -1.98 0.67 -3.59
CA ARG A 125 -2.66 0.36 -4.86
C ARG A 125 -2.81 -1.15 -4.99
N LEU A 126 -3.92 -1.58 -5.56
CA LEU A 126 -4.19 -2.99 -5.84
C LEU A 126 -4.39 -3.15 -7.35
N ILE A 127 -3.75 -4.15 -7.95
CA ILE A 127 -3.95 -4.53 -9.34
C ILE A 127 -4.35 -6.00 -9.34
N ASP A 128 -5.52 -6.33 -9.89
CA ASP A 128 -5.95 -7.72 -10.03
C ASP A 128 -5.67 -8.19 -11.46
N LEU A 129 -4.98 -9.32 -11.58
CA LEU A 129 -4.60 -9.97 -12.83
C LEU A 129 -5.19 -11.37 -12.91
N HIS A 130 -5.56 -11.79 -14.12
CA HIS A 130 -5.93 -13.17 -14.41
C HIS A 130 -4.92 -13.76 -15.39
N SER A 131 -3.98 -14.53 -14.86
CA SER A 131 -2.84 -15.05 -15.60
C SER A 131 -2.12 -16.12 -14.78
N PRO A 132 -1.29 -16.97 -15.41
CA PRO A 132 -0.39 -17.83 -14.67
C PRO A 132 0.64 -17.02 -13.87
N SER A 133 1.10 -17.60 -12.74
CA SER A 133 2.00 -16.93 -11.79
C SER A 133 3.40 -16.65 -12.36
N GLU A 134 3.82 -17.42 -13.36
CA GLU A 134 5.13 -17.30 -13.99
C GLU A 134 5.31 -15.99 -14.78
N ILE A 135 4.28 -15.61 -15.55
CA ILE A 135 4.30 -14.36 -16.33
C ILE A 135 4.29 -13.15 -15.39
N VAL A 136 3.58 -13.23 -14.26
CA VAL A 136 3.52 -12.15 -13.26
C VAL A 136 4.87 -11.92 -12.61
N LYS A 137 5.59 -12.99 -12.23
CA LYS A 137 6.94 -12.89 -11.66
C LYS A 137 7.92 -12.14 -12.58
N GLN A 138 7.83 -12.39 -13.89
CA GLN A 138 8.65 -11.68 -14.89
C GLN A 138 8.30 -10.21 -15.04
N ILE A 139 7.02 -9.83 -14.90
CA ILE A 139 6.60 -8.42 -15.01
C ILE A 139 7.03 -7.64 -13.75
N THR A 140 6.93 -8.26 -12.57
CA THR A 140 7.27 -7.61 -11.30
C THR A 140 8.77 -7.37 -11.11
N SER A 141 9.65 -8.14 -11.76
CA SER A 141 11.10 -7.97 -11.62
C SER A 141 11.66 -6.75 -12.37
N ILE A 142 10.97 -6.25 -13.41
CA ILE A 142 11.49 -5.20 -14.30
C ILE A 142 11.25 -3.79 -13.73
N SER A 143 10.33 -3.61 -12.77
CA SER A 143 9.80 -2.30 -12.36
C SER A 143 10.07 -1.93 -10.89
N ILE A 144 11.14 -2.43 -10.29
CA ILE A 144 11.47 -2.15 -8.89
C ILE A 144 12.09 -0.74 -8.78
N GLU A 145 11.27 0.26 -8.45
CA GLU A 145 11.72 1.60 -8.07
C GLU A 145 12.04 1.65 -6.56
N PRO A 146 13.14 2.28 -6.11
CA PRO A 146 13.49 2.30 -4.69
C PRO A 146 12.42 2.99 -3.84
N GLY A 147 11.95 2.29 -2.79
CA GLY A 147 10.93 2.80 -1.87
C GLY A 147 9.48 2.45 -2.24
N VAL A 148 9.27 1.55 -3.20
CA VAL A 148 7.98 0.88 -3.44
C VAL A 148 8.11 -0.59 -3.03
N GLU A 149 7.25 -1.01 -2.11
CA GLU A 149 7.13 -2.41 -1.70
C GLU A 149 6.03 -3.10 -2.54
N VAL A 150 6.32 -4.32 -3.00
CA VAL A 150 5.42 -5.10 -3.87
C VAL A 150 5.09 -6.42 -3.17
N GLU A 151 3.81 -6.68 -2.95
CA GLU A 151 3.31 -7.95 -2.42
C GLU A 151 2.43 -8.63 -3.46
N VAL A 152 2.65 -9.93 -3.72
CA VAL A 152 1.83 -10.72 -4.65
C VAL A 152 1.04 -11.74 -3.85
N THR A 153 -0.28 -11.73 -4.02
CA THR A 153 -1.20 -12.69 -3.38
C THR A 153 -1.91 -13.51 -4.44
N ILE A 154 -1.88 -14.83 -4.30
CA ILE A 154 -2.54 -15.77 -5.21
C ILE A 154 -3.85 -16.18 -4.53
N ALA A 155 -4.98 -15.90 -5.18
CA ALA A 155 -6.27 -16.44 -4.78
C ALA A 155 -6.48 -17.73 -5.58
N ASP A 156 -6.00 -18.84 -5.03
CA ASP A 156 -6.35 -20.18 -5.49
C ASP A 156 -7.78 -20.46 -5.03
N ALA A 157 -8.62 -20.89 -5.96
CA ALA A 157 -10.00 -21.30 -5.68
C ALA A 157 -10.01 -22.70 -5.07
#